data_AF-A0A2R7M5C0-F1
#
_entry.id   AF-A0A2R7M5C0-F1
#
_cell.length_a   1.000
_cell.length_b   1.000
_cell.length_c   1.000
_cell.angle_alpha   90.00
_cell.angle_beta   90.00
_cell.angle_gamma   90.00
#
_symmetry.space_group_name_H-M   'P 1'
#
loop_
_entity.id
_entity.type
_entity.pdbx_description
1 polymer ?
#
loop_
_entity_poly.entity_id
_entity_poly.type
_entity_poly.pdbx_seq_one_letter_code
_entity_poly.pdbx_strand_id
1 'polypeptide(L)'
;MACPDAPLDARHRSGIGDRGRADARGRRSPPPRTVRSRRPRRAPRVEPTVTALSRRAFFSAVAVASIASLAACSPSTTSPLILGCGEPGGSYLEFGELLAAATRTSRAVAIRPLATEGSIDNLRLLSEGRVDLALALVDAAAEAGGDVVAIGRVYQNYLQCIVRADSGISRMSDL
;
A
#
# COMPACT_ATOMS: atom_id res chain seq x y z
N MET A 1 7.81 -41.30 19.98
CA MET A 1 9.15 -41.28 19.36
C MET A 1 9.63 -39.84 19.38
N ALA A 2 10.68 -39.58 20.15
CA ALA A 2 11.10 -38.25 20.57
C ALA A 2 12.21 -37.68 19.65
N CYS A 3 12.12 -36.36 19.37
CA CYS A 3 13.20 -35.34 19.33
C CYS A 3 14.39 -35.49 18.33
N PRO A 4 15.22 -34.45 18.11
CA PRO A 4 14.94 -32.99 18.02
C PRO A 4 15.80 -32.22 16.97
N ASP A 5 15.51 -30.92 16.86
CA ASP A 5 16.32 -29.72 16.57
C ASP A 5 17.80 -29.85 16.12
N ALA A 6 18.16 -29.02 15.12
CA ALA A 6 19.53 -28.62 14.81
C ALA A 6 19.64 -27.08 14.69
N PRO A 7 20.54 -26.41 15.44
CA PRO A 7 20.79 -24.99 15.28
C PRO A 7 22.23 -24.66 14.80
N LEU A 8 22.36 -23.47 14.21
CA LEU A 8 23.55 -22.59 14.08
C LEU A 8 24.76 -23.05 13.24
N ASP A 9 25.12 -22.24 12.24
CA ASP A 9 26.54 -21.84 12.09
C ASP A 9 26.70 -20.53 11.30
N ALA A 10 27.00 -19.45 12.03
CA ALA A 10 27.49 -18.19 11.46
C ALA A 10 29.02 -18.24 11.45
N ARG A 11 29.63 -18.33 10.26
CA ARG A 11 31.09 -18.28 10.11
C ARG A 11 31.57 -16.97 9.49
N HIS A 12 32.10 -16.17 10.39
CA HIS A 12 33.09 -15.13 10.26
C HIS A 12 34.21 -15.50 9.26
N ARG A 13 34.54 -14.59 8.33
CA ARG A 13 35.83 -14.58 7.62
C ARG A 13 36.43 -13.17 7.63
N SER A 14 37.58 -13.08 8.29
CA SER A 14 38.54 -11.99 8.33
C SER A 14 39.50 -12.04 7.13
N GLY A 15 39.95 -10.88 6.67
CA GLY A 15 41.15 -10.69 5.82
C GLY A 15 41.32 -9.20 5.53
N ILE A 16 42.09 -8.46 6.33
CA ILE A 16 43.54 -8.18 6.17
C ILE A 16 43.87 -7.58 4.80
N GLY A 17 44.28 -6.31 4.82
CA GLY A 17 44.79 -5.57 3.67
C GLY A 17 45.45 -4.27 4.12
N ASP A 18 46.55 -4.41 4.85
CA ASP A 18 47.51 -3.35 5.20
C ASP A 18 48.20 -2.79 3.94
N ARG A 19 48.48 -1.48 3.90
CA ARG A 19 49.58 -0.78 3.19
C ARG A 19 49.27 0.71 3.00
N GLY A 20 50.20 1.57 3.45
CA GLY A 20 50.32 2.92 2.87
C GLY A 20 50.87 4.01 3.78
N ARG A 21 52.01 3.76 4.43
CA ARG A 21 52.80 4.76 5.17
C ARG A 21 53.82 5.40 4.22
N ALA A 22 53.89 6.74 4.21
CA ALA A 22 55.00 7.64 3.81
C ALA A 22 54.38 8.90 3.17
N ASP A 23 54.85 10.13 3.34
CA ASP A 23 56.20 10.56 3.69
C ASP A 23 56.13 12.03 4.13
N ALA A 24 56.56 12.33 5.35
CA ALA A 24 56.71 13.69 5.83
C ALA A 24 58.12 14.19 5.46
N ARG A 25 58.25 14.90 4.35
CA ARG A 25 59.49 15.59 3.98
C ARG A 25 59.29 17.09 3.99
N GLY A 26 60.02 17.71 4.91
CA GLY A 26 60.09 19.15 5.07
C GLY A 26 60.50 19.86 3.79
N ARG A 27 59.83 20.98 3.54
CA ARG A 27 60.34 22.03 2.67
C ARG A 27 60.33 23.36 3.43
N ARG A 28 61.48 24.01 3.31
CA ARG A 28 61.97 25.17 4.03
C ARG A 28 61.06 26.38 3.83
N SER A 29 60.83 27.12 4.92
CA SER A 29 60.12 28.40 4.92
C SER A 29 60.96 29.50 4.22
N PRO A 30 60.37 30.31 3.33
CA PRO A 30 61.01 31.52 2.80
C PRO A 30 61.01 32.67 3.83
N PRO A 31 61.89 33.69 3.69
CA PRO A 31 62.02 34.79 4.64
C PRO A 31 60.77 35.70 4.65
N PRO A 32 60.52 36.44 5.75
CA PRO A 32 59.32 37.26 5.88
C PRO A 32 59.42 38.47 4.94
N ARG A 33 58.48 38.56 3.98
CA ARG A 33 58.24 39.79 3.23
C ARG A 33 57.56 40.78 4.17
N THR A 34 58.15 41.97 4.32
CA THR A 34 57.54 43.10 5.02
C THR A 34 56.22 43.47 4.35
N VAL A 35 55.10 43.06 4.95
CA VAL A 35 53.76 43.44 4.52
C VAL A 35 53.53 44.87 4.96
N ARG A 36 53.57 45.80 4.01
CA ARG A 36 53.15 47.19 4.20
C ARG A 36 51.69 47.19 4.66
N SER A 37 51.42 47.67 5.87
CA SER A 37 50.08 47.73 6.46
C SER A 37 49.14 48.58 5.59
N ARG A 38 48.31 47.93 4.77
CA ARG A 38 47.16 48.59 4.15
C ARG A 38 46.11 48.79 5.24
N ARG A 39 45.67 50.05 5.42
CA ARG A 39 44.54 50.42 6.28
C ARG A 39 43.37 49.45 6.04
N PRO A 40 42.69 48.95 7.08
CA PRO A 40 41.54 48.08 6.89
C PRO A 40 40.44 48.86 6.17
N ARG A 41 40.03 48.39 5.00
CA ARG A 41 38.77 48.81 4.37
C ARG A 41 37.64 48.25 5.23
N ARG A 42 36.83 49.15 5.77
CA ARG A 42 35.64 48.84 6.58
C ARG A 42 34.74 47.89 5.78
N ALA A 43 34.50 46.69 6.29
CA ALA A 43 33.57 45.74 5.67
C ALA A 43 32.15 46.31 5.71
N PRO A 44 31.33 46.13 4.65
CA PRO A 44 29.94 46.54 4.68
C PRO A 44 29.19 45.74 5.74
N ARG A 45 28.54 46.45 6.66
CA ARG A 45 27.64 45.87 7.66
C ARG A 45 26.45 45.28 6.92
N VAL A 46 26.35 43.96 6.87
CA VAL A 46 25.13 43.27 6.44
C VAL A 46 24.16 43.35 7.62
N GLU A 47 23.23 44.28 7.56
CA GLU A 47 22.13 44.30 8.52
C GLU A 47 21.14 43.20 8.15
N PRO A 48 20.70 42.36 9.12
CA PRO A 48 19.62 41.42 8.87
C PRO A 48 18.35 42.22 8.66
N THR A 49 17.91 42.33 7.41
CA THR A 49 16.58 42.84 7.09
C THR A 49 15.56 41.88 7.67
N VAL A 50 15.11 42.16 8.89
CA VAL A 50 13.91 41.54 9.45
C VAL A 50 12.75 42.17 8.70
N THR A 51 12.29 41.49 7.64
CA THR A 51 11.12 41.92 6.89
C THR A 51 9.92 41.91 7.82
N ALA A 52 9.50 43.09 8.27
CA ALA A 52 8.31 43.22 9.10
C ALA A 52 7.10 42.76 8.29
N LEU A 53 6.45 41.68 8.74
CA LEU A 53 5.20 41.21 8.16
C LEU A 53 4.14 42.31 8.34
N SER A 54 3.70 42.89 7.22
CA SER A 54 2.64 43.88 7.27
C SER A 54 1.35 43.25 7.80
N ARG A 55 0.50 44.04 8.49
CA ARG A 55 -0.84 43.59 8.93
C ARG A 55 -1.64 42.99 7.77
N ARG A 56 -1.47 43.55 6.57
CA ARG A 56 -2.12 43.08 5.34
C ARG A 56 -1.63 41.69 4.93
N ALA A 57 -0.32 41.43 4.98
CA ALA A 57 0.24 40.11 4.71
C ALA A 57 -0.23 39.06 5.74
N PHE A 58 -0.36 39.45 7.01
CA PHE A 58 -0.91 38.57 8.05
C PHE A 58 -2.38 38.21 7.80
N PHE A 59 -3.24 39.20 7.52
CA PHE A 59 -4.65 38.94 7.20
C PHE A 59 -4.82 38.12 5.92
N SER A 60 -3.97 38.34 4.90
CA SER A 60 -3.97 37.51 3.69
C SER A 60 -3.58 36.07 3.99
N ALA A 61 -2.56 35.83 4.82
CA ALA A 61 -2.17 34.47 5.21
C ALA A 61 -3.26 33.76 6.01
N VAL A 62 -3.89 34.45 6.96
CA VAL A 62 -5.03 33.91 7.73
C VAL A 62 -6.21 33.62 6.81
N ALA A 63 -6.55 34.52 5.88
CA ALA A 63 -7.65 34.30 4.94
C ALA A 63 -7.39 33.06 4.05
N VAL A 64 -6.17 32.88 3.55
CA VAL A 64 -5.80 31.70 2.74
C VAL A 64 -5.85 30.42 3.59
N ALA A 65 -5.34 30.45 4.82
CA ALA A 65 -5.39 29.31 5.74
C ALA A 65 -6.84 28.92 6.11
N SER A 66 -7.71 29.91 6.32
CA SER A 66 -9.14 29.69 6.57
C SER A 66 -9.82 29.06 5.36
N ILE A 67 -9.58 29.57 4.14
CA ILE A 67 -10.16 28.99 2.91
C ILE A 67 -9.68 27.54 2.70
N ALA A 68 -8.40 27.25 2.95
CA ALA A 68 -7.86 25.89 2.87
C ALA A 68 -8.49 24.94 3.90
N SER A 69 -8.82 25.45 5.10
CA SER A 69 -9.49 24.68 6.15
C SER A 69 -10.94 24.32 5.78
N LEU A 70 -11.64 25.18 5.02
CA LEU A 70 -12.97 24.85 4.50
C LEU A 70 -12.91 23.82 3.35
N ALA A 71 -11.85 23.82 2.53
CA ALA A 71 -11.66 22.83 1.47
C ALA A 71 -11.40 21.41 2.03
N ALA A 72 -10.82 21.30 3.23
CA ALA A 72 -10.60 20.03 3.92
C ALA A 72 -11.90 19.36 4.43
N CYS A 73 -13.01 20.10 4.51
CA CYS A 73 -14.33 19.57 4.87
C CYS A 73 -15.15 19.11 3.66
N SER A 74 -14.55 18.99 2.48
CA SER A 74 -15.23 18.41 1.32
C SER A 74 -15.58 16.95 1.60
N PRO A 75 -16.81 16.49 1.32
CA PRO A 75 -17.17 15.09 1.49
C PRO A 75 -16.20 14.23 0.66
N SER A 76 -15.43 13.39 1.34
CA SER A 76 -14.55 12.43 0.70
C SER A 76 -15.42 11.50 -0.14
N THR A 77 -15.32 11.61 -1.45
CA THR A 77 -15.96 10.66 -2.36
C THR A 77 -15.17 9.36 -2.25
N THR A 78 -15.63 8.43 -1.41
CA THR A 78 -15.05 7.09 -1.34
C THR A 78 -15.26 6.41 -2.69
N SER A 79 -14.17 6.18 -3.42
CA SER A 79 -14.21 5.33 -4.62
C SER A 79 -14.76 3.96 -4.23
N PRO A 80 -15.76 3.43 -4.94
CA PRO A 80 -16.35 2.16 -4.57
C PRO A 80 -15.35 1.03 -4.77
N LEU A 81 -15.29 0.12 -3.80
CA LEU A 81 -14.56 -1.14 -3.93
C LEU A 81 -15.30 -2.03 -4.93
N ILE A 82 -14.59 -2.54 -5.91
CA ILE A 82 -15.10 -3.46 -6.91
C ILE A 82 -15.11 -4.87 -6.32
N LEU A 83 -16.29 -5.47 -6.25
CA LEU A 83 -16.50 -6.84 -5.76
C LEU A 83 -16.71 -7.80 -6.92
N GLY A 84 -15.74 -8.68 -7.19
CA GLY A 84 -15.91 -9.81 -8.09
C GLY A 84 -16.96 -10.77 -7.54
N CYS A 85 -18.04 -10.97 -8.29
CA CYS A 85 -19.20 -11.75 -7.88
C CYS A 85 -19.30 -13.05 -8.66
N GLY A 86 -20.25 -13.19 -9.58
CA GLY A 86 -20.43 -14.38 -10.36
C GLY A 86 -21.35 -14.09 -11.53
N GLU A 87 -21.85 -15.15 -12.14
CA GLU A 87 -22.64 -15.05 -13.36
C GLU A 87 -23.92 -14.23 -13.15
N PRO A 88 -24.42 -13.55 -14.20
CA PRO A 88 -25.73 -12.89 -14.15
C PRO A 88 -26.84 -13.84 -13.70
N GLY A 89 -27.60 -13.43 -12.68
CA GLY A 89 -28.66 -14.26 -12.07
C GLY A 89 -28.16 -15.30 -11.06
N GLY A 90 -26.85 -15.40 -10.83
CA GLY A 90 -26.27 -16.24 -9.79
C GLY A 90 -26.29 -15.61 -8.40
N SER A 91 -26.24 -16.44 -7.36
CA SER A 91 -26.32 -16.02 -5.96
C SER A 91 -25.20 -15.06 -5.52
N TYR A 92 -24.01 -15.18 -6.12
CA TYR A 92 -22.90 -14.28 -5.85
C TYR A 92 -23.20 -12.84 -6.29
N LEU A 93 -23.77 -12.65 -7.49
CA LEU A 93 -24.09 -11.32 -7.99
C LEU A 93 -25.26 -10.71 -7.20
N GLU A 94 -26.29 -11.49 -6.93
CA GLU A 94 -27.42 -11.06 -6.09
C GLU A 94 -26.96 -10.62 -4.69
N PHE A 95 -26.08 -11.39 -4.06
CA PHE A 95 -25.46 -11.00 -2.79
C PHE A 95 -24.69 -9.68 -2.92
N GLY A 96 -23.89 -9.52 -3.98
CA GLY A 96 -23.14 -8.29 -4.24
C GLY A 96 -24.06 -7.08 -4.38
N GLU A 97 -25.15 -7.21 -5.12
CA GLU A 97 -26.16 -6.15 -5.31
C GLU A 97 -26.83 -5.77 -3.99
N LEU A 98 -27.18 -6.75 -3.15
CA LEU A 98 -27.72 -6.51 -1.80
C LEU A 98 -26.70 -5.81 -0.89
N LEU A 99 -25.42 -6.20 -0.96
CA LEU A 99 -24.36 -5.56 -0.19
C LEU A 99 -24.11 -4.11 -0.65
N ALA A 100 -24.11 -3.87 -1.97
CA ALA A 100 -24.03 -2.52 -2.53
C ALA A 100 -25.23 -1.68 -2.08
N ALA A 101 -26.44 -2.25 -2.11
CA ALA A 101 -27.64 -1.59 -1.63
C ALA A 101 -27.55 -1.22 -0.15
N ALA A 102 -27.03 -2.11 0.70
CA ALA A 102 -26.86 -1.90 2.13
C ALA A 102 -25.78 -0.84 2.49
N THR A 103 -24.80 -0.65 1.61
CA THR A 103 -23.70 0.31 1.82
C THR A 103 -23.99 1.71 1.25
N ARG A 104 -25.12 1.92 0.55
CA ARG A 104 -25.47 3.22 -0.06
C ARG A 104 -25.45 4.42 0.88
N THR A 105 -25.82 4.24 2.15
CA THR A 105 -25.86 5.32 3.16
C THR A 105 -24.56 5.41 3.97
N SER A 106 -23.61 4.50 3.75
CA SER A 106 -22.33 4.50 4.43
C SER A 106 -21.45 5.61 3.87
N ARG A 107 -20.82 6.37 4.78
CA ARG A 107 -19.74 7.31 4.41
C ARG A 107 -18.37 6.64 4.34
N ALA A 108 -18.23 5.43 4.88
CA ALA A 108 -16.95 4.75 5.02
C ALA A 108 -16.64 3.83 3.84
N VAL A 109 -17.66 3.19 3.26
CA VAL A 109 -17.47 2.19 2.19
C VAL A 109 -18.60 2.28 1.18
N ALA A 110 -18.25 2.17 -0.11
CA ALA A 110 -19.18 1.94 -1.19
C ALA A 110 -18.73 0.68 -1.93
N ILE A 111 -19.68 -0.18 -2.32
CA ILE A 111 -19.40 -1.42 -3.04
C ILE A 111 -20.00 -1.32 -4.45
N ARG A 112 -19.24 -1.75 -5.45
CA ARG A 112 -19.70 -1.94 -6.83
C ARG A 112 -19.55 -3.41 -7.23
N PRO A 113 -20.65 -4.16 -7.36
CA PRO A 113 -20.61 -5.55 -7.82
C PRO A 113 -20.16 -5.61 -9.28
N LEU A 114 -19.37 -6.63 -9.60
CA LEU A 114 -18.95 -6.96 -10.96
C LEU A 114 -19.38 -8.40 -11.26
N ALA A 115 -20.16 -8.58 -12.33
CA ALA A 115 -20.46 -9.90 -12.87
C ALA A 115 -19.19 -10.55 -13.45
N THR A 116 -18.98 -11.83 -13.16
CA THR A 116 -17.78 -12.61 -13.51
C THR A 116 -18.16 -14.07 -13.76
N GLU A 117 -17.19 -14.93 -14.06
CA GLU A 117 -17.40 -16.38 -14.19
C GLU A 117 -17.32 -17.11 -12.81
N GLY A 118 -17.30 -16.37 -11.69
CA GLY A 118 -17.26 -16.95 -10.34
C GLY A 118 -15.86 -17.07 -9.73
N SER A 119 -15.68 -17.97 -8.76
CA SER A 119 -14.55 -17.98 -7.81
C SER A 119 -13.16 -17.93 -8.46
N ILE A 120 -12.91 -18.76 -9.47
CA ILE A 120 -11.59 -18.84 -10.12
C ILE A 120 -11.28 -17.52 -10.84
N ASP A 121 -12.24 -16.99 -11.60
CA ASP A 121 -12.08 -15.71 -12.29
C ASP A 121 -11.95 -14.55 -11.30
N ASN A 122 -12.71 -14.56 -10.21
CA ASN A 122 -12.59 -13.53 -9.17
C ASN A 122 -11.21 -13.50 -8.53
N LEU A 123 -10.65 -14.67 -8.19
CA LEU A 123 -9.32 -14.76 -7.60
C LEU A 123 -8.24 -14.31 -8.59
N ARG A 124 -8.38 -14.67 -9.87
CA ARG A 124 -7.52 -14.16 -10.95
C ARG A 124 -7.60 -12.64 -11.04
N LEU A 125 -8.81 -12.07 -11.15
CA LEU A 125 -9.03 -10.62 -11.24
C LEU A 125 -8.51 -9.89 -9.99
N LEU A 126 -8.62 -10.51 -8.81
CA LEU A 126 -8.08 -9.97 -7.56
C LEU A 126 -6.54 -9.91 -7.62
N SER A 127 -5.91 -10.98 -8.09
CA SER A 127 -4.44 -11.02 -8.25
C SER A 127 -3.93 -10.04 -9.31
N GLU A 128 -4.74 -9.73 -10.33
CA GLU A 128 -4.45 -8.74 -11.37
C GLU A 128 -4.74 -7.29 -10.92
N GLY A 129 -5.30 -7.09 -9.72
CA GLY A 129 -5.71 -5.78 -9.22
C GLY A 129 -6.90 -5.17 -9.99
N ARG A 130 -7.70 -5.99 -10.68
CA ARG A 130 -8.88 -5.58 -11.45
C ARG A 130 -10.15 -5.52 -10.62
N VAL A 131 -10.16 -6.21 -9.47
CA VAL A 131 -11.18 -6.08 -8.42
C VAL A 131 -10.47 -5.85 -7.09
N ASP A 132 -11.15 -5.20 -6.15
CA ASP A 132 -10.63 -4.92 -4.81
C ASP A 132 -11.00 -6.04 -3.81
N LEU A 133 -12.13 -6.70 -4.08
CA LEU A 133 -12.72 -7.77 -3.27
C LEU A 133 -13.20 -8.90 -4.18
N ALA A 134 -13.24 -10.12 -3.66
CA ALA A 134 -13.69 -11.30 -4.39
C ALA A 134 -14.57 -12.21 -3.51
N LEU A 135 -15.72 -12.63 -4.05
CA LEU A 135 -16.40 -13.82 -3.55
C LEU A 135 -15.69 -15.05 -4.10
N ALA A 136 -15.34 -15.98 -3.22
CA ALA A 136 -14.70 -17.22 -3.63
C ALA A 136 -15.07 -18.36 -2.69
N LEU A 137 -15.09 -19.56 -3.24
CA LEU A 137 -15.12 -20.79 -2.46
C LEU A 137 -13.73 -21.08 -1.90
N VAL A 138 -13.70 -21.76 -0.75
CA VAL A 138 -12.47 -22.03 0.02
C VAL A 138 -11.54 -22.99 -0.73
N ASP A 139 -12.09 -23.95 -1.46
CA ASP A 139 -11.34 -24.86 -2.34
C ASP A 139 -10.64 -24.10 -3.46
N ALA A 140 -11.36 -23.23 -4.19
CA ALA A 140 -10.78 -22.40 -5.24
C ALA A 140 -9.68 -21.46 -4.70
N ALA A 141 -9.87 -20.89 -3.50
CA ALA A 141 -8.86 -20.05 -2.86
C ALA A 141 -7.60 -20.86 -2.48
N ALA A 142 -7.78 -22.10 -2.00
CA ALA A 142 -6.66 -22.99 -1.68
C ALA A 142 -5.87 -23.39 -2.95
N GLU A 143 -6.56 -23.63 -4.07
CA GLU A 143 -5.93 -23.97 -5.35
C GLU A 143 -5.19 -22.79 -5.98
N ALA A 144 -5.70 -21.57 -5.85
CA ALA A 144 -5.08 -20.37 -6.43
C ALA A 144 -3.69 -20.07 -5.85
N GLY A 145 -3.40 -20.51 -4.62
CA GLY A 145 -2.05 -20.44 -4.01
C GLY A 145 -1.49 -19.03 -3.79
N GLY A 146 -2.33 -17.99 -3.91
CA GLY A 146 -1.95 -16.58 -3.73
C GLY A 146 -2.10 -16.08 -2.28
N ASP A 147 -1.47 -14.94 -1.98
CA ASP A 147 -1.58 -14.26 -0.69
C ASP A 147 -2.92 -13.51 -0.61
N VAL A 148 -3.98 -14.24 -0.24
CA VAL A 148 -5.33 -13.69 -0.05
C VAL A 148 -5.67 -13.66 1.43
N VAL A 149 -6.31 -12.56 1.86
CA VAL A 149 -6.83 -12.43 3.22
C VAL A 149 -8.33 -12.64 3.21
N ALA A 150 -8.79 -13.67 3.94
CA ALA A 150 -10.22 -13.90 4.13
C ALA A 150 -10.81 -12.82 5.06
N ILE A 151 -11.74 -12.02 4.54
CA ILE A 151 -12.45 -11.00 5.33
C ILE A 151 -13.53 -11.65 6.21
N GLY A 152 -14.22 -12.67 5.69
CA GLY A 152 -15.24 -13.39 6.43
C GLY A 152 -15.96 -14.43 5.58
N ARG A 153 -16.63 -15.37 6.26
CA ARG A 153 -17.51 -16.35 5.62
C ARG A 153 -18.92 -15.77 5.53
N VAL A 154 -19.43 -15.60 4.31
CA VAL A 154 -20.75 -15.00 4.06
C VAL A 154 -21.89 -16.02 4.07
N TYR A 155 -21.65 -17.25 3.60
CA TYR A 155 -22.59 -18.37 3.68
C TYR A 155 -21.87 -19.71 3.48
N GLN A 156 -22.61 -20.81 3.56
CA GLN A 156 -22.10 -22.16 3.29
C GLN A 156 -22.68 -22.69 1.98
N ASN A 157 -21.81 -23.07 1.04
CA ASN A 157 -22.21 -23.68 -0.22
C ASN A 157 -22.34 -25.20 -0.06
N TYR A 158 -23.37 -25.79 -0.67
CA TYR A 158 -23.61 -27.24 -0.66
C TYR A 158 -23.63 -27.75 -2.09
N LEU A 159 -22.90 -28.84 -2.35
CA LEU A 159 -23.03 -29.56 -3.61
C LEU A 159 -24.40 -30.23 -3.65
N GLN A 160 -25.23 -29.83 -4.63
CA GLN A 160 -26.53 -30.42 -4.88
C GLN A 160 -26.47 -31.20 -6.18
N CYS A 161 -26.56 -32.53 -6.08
CA CYS A 161 -26.66 -33.42 -7.24
C CYS A 161 -28.13 -33.73 -7.49
N ILE A 162 -28.70 -33.14 -8.54
CA ILE A 162 -30.10 -33.30 -8.91
C ILE A 162 -30.17 -34.12 -10.19
N VAL A 163 -30.90 -35.23 -10.15
CA VAL A 163 -31.15 -36.09 -11.31
C VAL A 163 -32.63 -36.18 -11.59
N ARG A 164 -33.00 -36.56 -12.82
CA ARG A 164 -34.40 -36.86 -13.12
C ARG A 164 -34.85 -38.09 -12.35
N ALA A 165 -36.10 -38.08 -11.90
CA ALA A 165 -36.69 -39.19 -11.15
C ALA A 165 -36.69 -40.52 -11.95
N ASP A 166 -36.71 -40.44 -13.28
CA ASP A 166 -36.75 -41.59 -14.19
C ASP A 166 -35.36 -42.01 -14.71
N SER A 167 -34.27 -41.40 -14.22
CA SER A 167 -32.92 -41.63 -14.75
C SER A 167 -32.30 -42.97 -14.35
N GLY A 168 -32.85 -43.64 -13.33
CA GLY A 168 -32.22 -44.82 -12.71
C GLY A 168 -30.94 -44.52 -11.92
N ILE A 169 -30.51 -43.26 -11.85
CA ILE A 169 -29.34 -42.82 -11.08
C ILE A 169 -29.72 -42.78 -9.60
N SER A 170 -28.97 -43.51 -8.77
CA SER A 170 -29.23 -43.62 -7.33
C SER A 170 -27.97 -43.50 -6.45
N ARG A 171 -26.79 -43.46 -7.06
CA ARG A 171 -25.50 -43.30 -6.38
C ARG A 171 -24.57 -42.41 -7.20
N MET A 172 -23.57 -41.83 -6.52
CA MET A 172 -22.59 -40.92 -7.14
C MET A 172 -21.83 -41.54 -8.32
N SER A 173 -21.56 -42.85 -8.28
CA SER A 173 -20.85 -43.55 -9.36
C SER A 173 -21.69 -43.73 -10.63
N ASP A 174 -22.98 -43.37 -10.62
CA ASP A 174 -23.83 -43.39 -11.80
C ASP A 174 -23.80 -42.05 -12.58
N LEU A 175 -23.18 -41.00 -12.01
CA LEU A 175 -23.04 -39.66 -12.60
C LEU A 175 -21.80 -39.56 -13.51
#